data_AF-A0A2G2YN32-F1
#
_entry.id   AF-A0A2G2YN32-F1
#
_cell.length_a   1.000
_cell.length_b   1.000
_cell.length_c   1.000
_cell.angle_alpha   90.00
_cell.angle_beta   90.00
_cell.angle_gamma   90.00
#
_symmetry.space_group_name_H-M   'P 1'
#
loop_
_entity.id
_entity.type
_entity.pdbx_description
1 polymer ?
#
loop_
_entity_poly.entity_id
_entity_poly.type
_entity_poly.pdbx_seq_one_letter_code
_entity_poly.pdbx_strand_id
1 'polypeptide(L)'
;ATLCKCLNRGFATLTAGALGVGAKYFADLFGKEGEPIVLGFLVFTLGALATFTRFFPHMKRRYDYGILIFVLTFSMVTVSGYRVDEILELAHQRLSTILIGAATCMIVSLVICPVWAGEDLHKLISSHLEKLATFLEGFGSEYFSFSENDQSGKNSKEDKKGFLEAYKTVLNSKASEESLANFAWWEPGHGCFRLRHPWKQYLKIGVLARECACHLQALSGYFNSKPQAPTEFHKNIQDACKKMSIESSKVLKELSTSITTMTQPSSSSSATHLHYSKAAVDDFKIILTTTQTLLYSNKLDLLQIFPAITVASILIDVINCLEKILEAVEELSVQAHFMKAKNNEVSVASLPPPQHHQLLHRGIVKPVIDVDDIEGGAAVAYSAPEVKPPAGK
;
A
#
# COMPACT_ATOMS: atom_id res chain seq x y z
N ALA A 1 -8.15 -10.80 -5.86
CA ALA A 1 -9.05 -10.86 -7.05
C ALA A 1 -9.97 -12.09 -7.06
N THR A 2 -9.44 -13.29 -6.79
CA THR A 2 -10.21 -14.56 -6.80
C THR A 2 -11.42 -14.54 -5.87
N LEU A 3 -11.22 -14.18 -4.60
CA LEU A 3 -12.29 -14.04 -3.60
C LEU A 3 -13.47 -13.21 -4.09
N CYS A 4 -13.20 -11.95 -4.48
CA CYS A 4 -14.20 -11.02 -4.98
C CYS A 4 -14.97 -11.61 -6.18
N LYS A 5 -14.27 -12.17 -7.18
CA LYS A 5 -14.92 -12.73 -8.38
C LYS A 5 -15.77 -13.96 -8.05
N CYS A 6 -15.25 -14.89 -7.26
CA CYS A 6 -15.94 -16.13 -6.92
C CYS A 6 -17.13 -15.89 -5.99
N LEU A 7 -17.01 -15.03 -4.97
CA LEU A 7 -18.13 -14.66 -4.10
C LEU A 7 -19.23 -13.94 -4.88
N ASN A 8 -18.86 -12.95 -5.72
CA ASN A 8 -19.82 -12.27 -6.58
C ASN A 8 -20.52 -13.23 -7.53
N ARG A 9 -19.79 -14.19 -8.12
CA ARG A 9 -20.36 -15.21 -9.01
C ARG A 9 -21.29 -16.15 -8.26
N GLY A 10 -20.85 -16.70 -7.13
CA GLY A 10 -21.64 -17.63 -6.33
C GLY A 10 -22.95 -17.01 -5.85
N PHE A 11 -22.87 -15.81 -5.27
CA PHE A 11 -24.07 -15.09 -4.82
C PHE A 11 -25.00 -14.73 -5.97
N ALA A 12 -24.46 -14.21 -7.08
CA ALA A 12 -25.25 -13.90 -8.27
C ALA A 12 -25.95 -15.13 -8.84
N THR A 13 -25.25 -16.25 -8.99
CA THR A 13 -25.82 -17.49 -9.51
C THR A 13 -26.93 -18.04 -8.61
N LEU A 14 -26.69 -18.09 -7.29
CA LEU A 14 -27.67 -18.62 -6.33
C LEU A 14 -28.94 -17.75 -6.29
N THR A 15 -28.78 -16.43 -6.19
CA THR A 15 -29.91 -15.50 -6.16
C THR A 15 -30.66 -15.48 -7.48
N ALA A 16 -29.96 -15.46 -8.62
CA ALA A 16 -30.58 -15.53 -9.94
C ALA A 16 -31.32 -16.85 -10.18
N GLY A 17 -30.74 -17.98 -9.77
CA GLY A 17 -31.38 -19.29 -9.88
C GLY A 17 -32.66 -19.38 -9.05
N ALA A 18 -32.59 -18.97 -7.77
CA ALA A 18 -33.75 -18.95 -6.88
C ALA A 18 -34.87 -18.03 -7.41
N LEU A 19 -34.51 -16.82 -7.86
CA LEU A 19 -35.47 -15.88 -8.47
C LEU A 19 -36.03 -16.40 -9.79
N GLY A 20 -35.23 -17.09 -10.61
CA GLY A 20 -35.69 -17.66 -11.88
C GLY A 20 -36.72 -18.77 -11.68
N VAL A 21 -36.50 -19.65 -10.70
CA VAL A 21 -37.49 -20.67 -10.31
C VAL A 21 -38.76 -20.02 -9.75
N GLY A 22 -38.61 -18.99 -8.91
CA GLY A 22 -39.73 -18.20 -8.40
C GLY A 22 -40.52 -17.51 -9.51
N ALA A 23 -39.84 -16.96 -10.52
CA ALA A 23 -40.45 -16.32 -11.68
C ALA A 23 -41.28 -17.30 -12.51
N LYS A 24 -40.78 -18.53 -12.74
CA LYS A 24 -41.54 -19.60 -13.39
C LYS A 24 -42.80 -19.94 -12.59
N TYR A 25 -42.64 -20.24 -11.29
CA TYR A 25 -43.78 -20.59 -10.44
C TYR A 25 -44.84 -19.47 -10.40
N PHE A 26 -44.39 -18.21 -10.41
CA PHE A 26 -45.28 -17.05 -10.48
C PHE A 26 -46.00 -16.94 -11.83
N ALA A 27 -45.30 -17.18 -12.95
CA ALA A 27 -45.87 -17.15 -14.30
C ALA A 27 -46.90 -18.26 -14.52
N ASP A 28 -46.69 -19.45 -13.92
CA ASP A 28 -47.61 -20.59 -14.00
C ASP A 28 -49.03 -20.27 -13.50
N LEU A 29 -49.18 -19.30 -12.58
CA LEU A 29 -50.49 -18.85 -12.09
C LEU A 29 -51.34 -18.15 -13.16
N PHE A 30 -50.74 -17.69 -14.26
CA PHE A 30 -51.42 -16.94 -15.32
C PHE A 30 -51.87 -17.83 -16.51
N GLY A 31 -51.69 -19.15 -16.40
CA GLY A 31 -52.06 -20.12 -17.43
C GLY A 31 -51.17 -20.08 -18.67
N LYS A 32 -51.38 -21.02 -19.60
CA LYS A 32 -50.47 -21.29 -20.73
C LYS A 32 -50.27 -20.11 -21.70
N GLU A 33 -51.28 -19.27 -21.87
CA GLU A 33 -51.18 -18.09 -22.75
C GLU A 33 -50.53 -16.89 -22.04
N GLY A 34 -50.72 -16.77 -20.72
CA GLY A 34 -50.18 -15.67 -19.92
C GLY A 34 -48.75 -15.88 -19.43
N GLU A 35 -48.35 -17.15 -19.21
CA GLU A 35 -47.01 -17.54 -18.74
C GLU A 35 -45.87 -16.88 -19.53
N PRO A 36 -45.78 -16.99 -20.89
CA PRO A 36 -44.68 -16.38 -21.64
C PRO A 36 -44.66 -14.84 -21.58
N ILE A 37 -45.83 -14.21 -21.46
CA ILE A 37 -45.97 -12.75 -21.38
C ILE A 37 -45.41 -12.24 -20.05
N VAL A 38 -45.84 -12.86 -18.95
CA VAL A 38 -45.37 -12.54 -17.59
C VAL A 38 -43.86 -12.78 -17.47
N LEU A 39 -43.40 -13.92 -18.00
CA LEU A 39 -42.00 -14.31 -17.95
C LEU A 39 -41.10 -13.35 -18.74
N GLY A 40 -41.53 -12.93 -19.93
CA GLY A 40 -40.87 -11.89 -20.72
C GLY A 40 -40.83 -10.53 -20.00
N PHE A 41 -41.93 -10.13 -19.36
CA PHE A 41 -41.99 -8.90 -18.57
C PHE A 41 -41.03 -8.92 -17.38
N LEU A 42 -40.93 -10.03 -16.66
CA LEU A 42 -40.01 -10.20 -15.52
C LEU A 42 -38.54 -10.13 -15.97
N VAL A 43 -38.18 -10.83 -17.06
CA VAL A 43 -36.83 -10.78 -17.65
C VAL A 43 -36.48 -9.36 -18.09
N PHE A 44 -37.39 -8.67 -18.77
CA PHE A 44 -37.17 -7.29 -19.18
C PHE A 44 -36.97 -6.37 -17.97
N THR A 45 -37.85 -6.46 -16.97
CA THR A 45 -37.82 -5.56 -15.80
C THR A 45 -36.56 -5.78 -14.96
N LEU A 46 -36.21 -7.04 -14.65
CA LEU A 46 -34.99 -7.35 -13.91
C LEU A 46 -33.72 -7.04 -14.70
N GLY A 47 -33.71 -7.30 -16.01
CA GLY A 47 -32.61 -6.95 -16.89
C GLY A 47 -32.39 -5.43 -16.97
N ALA A 48 -33.48 -4.66 -17.08
CA ALA A 48 -33.44 -3.20 -17.05
C ALA A 48 -32.92 -2.70 -15.70
N LEU A 49 -33.50 -3.17 -14.59
CA LEU A 49 -33.07 -2.79 -13.24
C LEU A 49 -31.60 -3.11 -13.00
N ALA A 50 -31.16 -4.32 -13.34
CA ALA A 50 -29.76 -4.71 -13.22
C ALA A 50 -28.84 -3.83 -14.07
N THR A 51 -29.23 -3.49 -15.30
CA THR A 51 -28.50 -2.54 -16.14
C THR A 51 -28.42 -1.16 -15.48
N PHE A 52 -29.53 -0.69 -14.90
CA PHE A 52 -29.57 0.58 -14.16
C PHE A 52 -28.64 0.58 -12.95
N THR A 53 -28.56 -0.53 -12.20
CA THR A 53 -27.64 -0.62 -11.04
C THR A 53 -26.17 -0.46 -11.45
N ARG A 54 -25.79 -0.80 -12.69
CA ARG A 54 -24.41 -0.64 -13.18
C ARG A 54 -24.01 0.80 -13.45
N PHE A 55 -24.96 1.74 -13.54
CA PHE A 55 -24.63 3.17 -13.62
C PHE A 55 -24.16 3.74 -12.29
N PHE A 56 -24.49 3.11 -11.16
CA PHE A 56 -24.01 3.54 -9.85
C PHE A 56 -22.53 3.15 -9.67
N PRO A 57 -21.59 4.10 -9.55
CA PRO A 57 -20.16 3.81 -9.55
C PRO A 57 -19.73 2.85 -8.43
N HIS A 58 -20.38 2.95 -7.26
CA HIS A 58 -20.12 2.07 -6.12
C HIS A 58 -20.48 0.62 -6.42
N MET A 59 -21.66 0.39 -7.01
CA MET A 59 -22.13 -0.94 -7.40
C MET A 59 -21.29 -1.49 -8.54
N LYS A 60 -20.98 -0.67 -9.55
CA LYS A 60 -20.13 -1.04 -10.68
C LYS A 60 -18.76 -1.53 -10.24
N ARG A 61 -18.08 -0.77 -9.37
CA ARG A 61 -16.72 -1.13 -8.94
C ARG A 61 -16.66 -2.46 -8.17
N ARG A 62 -17.70 -2.79 -7.41
CA ARG A 62 -17.70 -3.94 -6.49
C ARG A 62 -18.39 -5.17 -7.04
N TYR A 63 -19.44 -5.00 -7.84
CA TYR A 63 -20.40 -6.05 -8.19
C TYR A 63 -20.66 -6.20 -9.69
N ASP A 64 -20.02 -5.41 -10.57
CA ASP A 64 -20.33 -5.42 -12.02
C ASP A 64 -20.24 -6.82 -12.65
N TYR A 65 -19.22 -7.60 -12.27
CA TYR A 65 -19.11 -9.00 -12.67
C TYR A 65 -20.28 -9.86 -12.17
N GLY A 66 -20.67 -9.70 -10.90
CA GLY A 66 -21.80 -10.42 -10.31
C GLY A 66 -23.13 -10.04 -10.97
N ILE A 67 -23.38 -8.75 -11.23
CA ILE A 67 -24.59 -8.27 -11.90
C ILE A 67 -24.70 -8.87 -13.31
N LEU A 68 -23.60 -8.98 -14.05
CA LEU A 68 -23.60 -9.63 -15.37
C LEU A 68 -24.02 -11.10 -15.26
N ILE A 69 -23.40 -11.84 -14.35
CA ILE A 69 -23.72 -13.25 -14.13
C ILE A 69 -25.17 -13.42 -13.67
N PHE A 70 -25.64 -12.54 -12.78
CA PHE A 70 -27.01 -12.54 -12.29
C PHE A 70 -28.02 -12.43 -13.44
N VAL A 71 -27.89 -11.42 -14.31
CA VAL A 71 -28.80 -11.22 -15.43
C VAL A 71 -28.77 -12.42 -16.37
N LEU A 72 -27.57 -12.92 -16.69
CA LEU A 72 -27.40 -14.06 -17.60
C LEU A 72 -28.04 -15.33 -17.02
N THR A 73 -27.78 -15.64 -15.75
CA THR A 73 -28.32 -16.82 -15.07
C THR A 73 -29.83 -16.71 -14.87
N PHE A 74 -30.34 -15.54 -14.48
CA PHE A 74 -31.77 -15.32 -14.30
C PHE A 74 -32.50 -15.50 -15.63
N SER A 75 -32.00 -14.88 -16.70
CA SER A 75 -32.56 -15.02 -18.05
C SER A 75 -32.52 -16.47 -18.52
N MET A 76 -31.40 -17.16 -18.30
CA MET A 76 -31.25 -18.58 -18.67
C MET A 76 -32.24 -19.46 -17.92
N VAL A 77 -32.30 -19.40 -16.58
CA VAL A 77 -33.19 -20.27 -15.78
C VAL A 77 -34.66 -20.00 -16.09
N THR A 78 -35.02 -18.73 -16.20
CA THR A 78 -36.39 -18.29 -16.45
C THR A 78 -36.86 -18.71 -17.85
N VAL A 79 -36.06 -18.47 -18.90
CA VAL A 79 -36.41 -18.82 -20.30
C VAL A 79 -36.29 -20.33 -20.56
N SER A 80 -35.30 -21.01 -19.99
CA SER A 80 -35.14 -22.46 -20.14
C SER A 80 -36.24 -23.24 -19.44
N GLY A 81 -36.76 -22.73 -18.31
CA GLY A 81 -37.90 -23.32 -17.61
C GLY A 81 -39.18 -23.40 -18.46
N TYR A 82 -39.32 -22.54 -19.46
CA TYR A 82 -40.43 -22.53 -20.41
C TYR A 82 -40.22 -23.47 -21.62
N ARG A 83 -38.96 -23.78 -22.01
CA ARG A 83 -38.63 -24.45 -23.28
C ARG A 83 -38.27 -25.94 -23.16
N VAL A 84 -38.96 -26.74 -22.34
CA VAL A 84 -38.78 -28.20 -22.11
C VAL A 84 -37.90 -28.53 -20.90
N ASP A 85 -38.37 -29.47 -20.05
CA ASP A 85 -37.73 -29.90 -18.79
C ASP A 85 -36.30 -30.43 -18.97
N GLU A 86 -35.97 -31.02 -20.13
CA GLU A 86 -34.63 -31.51 -20.47
C GLU A 86 -33.58 -30.39 -20.52
N ILE A 87 -33.98 -29.15 -20.86
CA ILE A 87 -33.09 -27.99 -20.84
C ILE A 87 -32.77 -27.55 -19.40
N LEU A 88 -33.67 -27.79 -18.46
CA LEU A 88 -33.50 -27.44 -17.05
C LEU A 88 -32.44 -28.33 -16.38
N GLU A 89 -32.45 -29.63 -16.66
CA GLU A 89 -31.45 -30.57 -16.16
C GLU A 89 -30.04 -30.25 -16.70
N LEU A 90 -29.95 -29.97 -18.01
CA LEU A 90 -28.70 -29.54 -18.65
C LEU A 90 -28.18 -28.19 -18.11
N ALA A 91 -29.08 -27.25 -17.81
CA ALA A 91 -28.72 -25.98 -17.18
C ALA A 91 -28.18 -26.19 -15.75
N HIS A 92 -28.83 -27.05 -14.96
CA HIS A 92 -28.41 -27.36 -13.60
C HIS A 92 -27.01 -27.98 -13.58
N GLN A 93 -26.72 -28.92 -14.47
CA GLN A 93 -25.41 -29.57 -14.57
C GLN A 93 -24.29 -28.57 -14.91
N ARG A 94 -24.55 -27.60 -15.81
CA ARG A 94 -23.58 -26.55 -16.13
C ARG A 94 -23.34 -25.62 -14.94
N LEU A 95 -24.41 -25.24 -14.23
CA LEU A 95 -24.31 -24.38 -13.05
C LEU A 95 -23.58 -25.06 -11.89
N SER A 96 -23.84 -26.36 -11.63
CA SER A 96 -23.16 -27.10 -10.57
C SER A 96 -21.68 -27.28 -10.86
N THR A 97 -21.31 -27.61 -12.11
CA THR A 97 -19.90 -27.72 -12.52
C THR A 97 -19.14 -26.40 -12.34
N ILE A 98 -19.77 -25.28 -12.70
CA ILE A 98 -19.25 -23.93 -12.49
C ILE A 98 -19.04 -23.64 -10.99
N LEU A 99 -20.03 -23.98 -10.17
CA LEU A 99 -20.00 -23.72 -8.73
C LEU A 99 -18.89 -24.55 -8.05
N ILE A 100 -18.77 -25.84 -8.40
CA ILE A 100 -17.73 -26.73 -7.92
C ILE A 100 -16.35 -26.19 -8.31
N GLY A 101 -16.14 -25.82 -9.57
CA GLY A 101 -14.88 -25.24 -10.02
C GLY A 101 -14.51 -23.94 -9.28
N ALA A 102 -15.49 -23.06 -9.06
CA ALA A 102 -15.29 -21.82 -8.29
C ALA A 102 -14.97 -22.12 -6.82
N ALA A 103 -15.65 -23.07 -6.18
CA ALA A 103 -15.40 -23.48 -4.81
C ALA A 103 -14.01 -24.11 -4.64
N THR A 104 -13.59 -24.99 -5.54
CA THR A 104 -12.25 -25.59 -5.53
C THR A 104 -11.17 -24.52 -5.68
N CYS A 105 -11.32 -23.59 -6.63
CA CYS A 105 -10.37 -22.47 -6.81
C CYS A 105 -10.28 -21.58 -5.55
N MET A 106 -11.40 -21.36 -4.87
CA MET A 106 -11.44 -20.61 -3.61
C MET A 106 -10.70 -21.33 -2.48
N ILE A 107 -10.94 -22.64 -2.31
CA ILE A 107 -10.28 -23.45 -1.28
C ILE A 107 -8.76 -23.42 -1.49
N VAL A 108 -8.30 -23.64 -2.73
CA VAL A 108 -6.87 -23.60 -3.07
C VAL A 108 -6.28 -22.21 -2.75
N SER A 109 -6.97 -21.14 -3.12
CA SER A 109 -6.48 -19.77 -2.94
C SER A 109 -6.50 -19.28 -1.49
N LEU A 110 -7.27 -19.90 -0.59
CA LEU A 110 -7.37 -19.50 0.82
C LEU A 110 -6.54 -20.38 1.75
N VAL A 111 -6.44 -21.68 1.45
CA VAL A 111 -5.86 -22.66 2.36
C VAL A 111 -4.45 -23.07 1.95
N ILE A 112 -4.18 -23.24 0.64
CA ILE A 112 -2.90 -23.79 0.17
C ILE A 112 -1.86 -22.69 0.00
N CYS A 113 -2.20 -21.65 -0.77
CA CYS A 113 -1.29 -20.53 -1.07
C CYS A 113 -2.04 -19.20 -0.97
N PRO A 114 -2.30 -18.69 0.25
CA PRO A 114 -3.00 -17.43 0.42
C PRO A 114 -2.17 -16.25 -0.08
N VAL A 115 -2.75 -15.47 -1.00
CA VAL A 115 -2.20 -14.19 -1.48
C VAL A 115 -3.22 -13.09 -1.18
N TRP A 116 -2.79 -12.09 -0.40
CA TRP A 116 -3.67 -11.05 0.14
C TRP A 116 -3.38 -9.69 -0.50
N ALA A 117 -4.39 -9.12 -1.16
CA ALA A 117 -4.31 -7.79 -1.72
C ALA A 117 -4.22 -6.69 -0.65
N GLY A 118 -4.74 -6.95 0.55
CA GLY A 118 -4.61 -6.04 1.68
C GLY A 118 -3.15 -5.84 2.12
N GLU A 119 -2.37 -6.93 2.17
CA GLU A 119 -0.93 -6.90 2.46
C GLU A 119 -0.16 -6.16 1.36
N ASP A 120 -0.49 -6.44 0.09
CA ASP A 120 0.13 -5.76 -1.05
C ASP A 120 -0.16 -4.25 -1.04
N LEU A 121 -1.40 -3.85 -0.74
CA LEU A 121 -1.77 -2.43 -0.59
C LEU A 121 -0.98 -1.77 0.54
N HIS A 122 -0.85 -2.46 1.67
CA HIS A 122 -0.14 -1.96 2.82
C HIS A 122 1.34 -1.68 2.51
N LYS A 123 2.02 -2.67 1.92
CA LYS A 123 3.40 -2.54 1.44
C LYS A 123 3.55 -1.46 0.38
N LEU A 124 2.58 -1.36 -0.52
CA LEU A 124 2.59 -0.37 -1.60
C LEU A 124 2.54 1.06 -1.04
N ILE A 125 1.62 1.34 -0.10
CA ILE A 125 1.49 2.67 0.51
C ILE A 125 2.74 3.03 1.32
N SER A 126 3.28 2.10 2.12
CA SER A 126 4.56 2.32 2.81
C SER A 126 5.69 2.64 1.81
N SER A 127 5.84 1.83 0.77
CA SER A 127 6.84 2.02 -0.28
C SER A 127 6.69 3.36 -1.01
N HIS A 128 5.46 3.86 -1.20
CA HIS A 128 5.25 5.18 -1.77
C HIS A 128 5.85 6.28 -0.88
N LEU A 129 5.57 6.26 0.43
CA LEU A 129 6.14 7.25 1.35
C LEU A 129 7.67 7.18 1.38
N GLU A 130 8.24 5.97 1.37
CA GLU A 130 9.68 5.76 1.29
C GLU A 130 10.29 6.36 0.03
N LYS A 131 9.68 6.14 -1.14
CA LYS A 131 10.17 6.69 -2.41
C LYS A 131 10.13 8.21 -2.44
N LEU A 132 9.10 8.82 -1.86
CA LEU A 132 9.01 10.28 -1.72
C LEU A 132 10.11 10.79 -0.77
N ALA A 133 10.39 10.05 0.30
CA ALA A 133 11.45 10.39 1.24
C ALA A 133 12.84 10.35 0.59
N THR A 134 13.16 9.27 -0.13
CA THR A 134 14.43 9.11 -0.86
C THR A 134 14.62 10.21 -1.89
N PHE A 135 13.55 10.63 -2.58
CA PHE A 135 13.62 11.77 -3.50
C PHE A 135 14.01 13.05 -2.75
N LEU A 136 13.35 13.39 -1.63
CA LEU A 136 13.60 14.62 -0.88
C LEU A 136 14.98 14.63 -0.22
N GLU A 137 15.47 13.48 0.24
CA GLU A 137 16.81 13.34 0.78
C GLU A 137 17.89 13.54 -0.31
N GLY A 138 17.70 12.91 -1.47
CA GLY A 138 18.56 13.11 -2.64
C GLY A 138 18.52 14.54 -3.16
N PHE A 139 17.33 15.14 -3.25
CA PHE A 139 17.17 16.53 -3.67
C PHE A 139 17.87 17.49 -2.70
N GLY A 140 17.63 17.37 -1.39
CA GLY A 140 18.24 18.23 -0.39
C GLY A 140 19.76 18.13 -0.32
N SER A 141 20.31 16.94 -0.55
CA SER A 141 21.75 16.70 -0.53
C SER A 141 22.44 17.17 -1.83
N GLU A 142 21.88 16.90 -3.00
CA GLU A 142 22.51 17.17 -4.31
C GLU A 142 22.17 18.54 -4.91
N TYR A 143 20.92 18.98 -4.82
CA TYR A 143 20.49 20.25 -5.41
C TYR A 143 21.22 21.42 -4.76
N PHE A 144 21.45 21.35 -3.44
CA PHE A 144 22.11 22.39 -2.66
C PHE A 144 23.59 22.13 -2.41
N SER A 145 24.25 21.14 -3.00
CA SER A 145 25.71 21.02 -2.92
C SER A 145 26.38 21.70 -4.12
N PHE A 146 27.10 22.78 -3.88
CA PHE A 146 27.97 23.44 -4.87
C PHE A 146 29.42 23.04 -4.52
N SER A 147 29.97 22.03 -5.18
CA SER A 147 31.35 21.56 -4.96
C SER A 147 32.22 21.91 -6.16
N GLU A 148 33.44 22.40 -5.90
CA GLU A 148 34.44 22.86 -6.88
C GLU A 148 35.23 21.73 -7.58
N ASN A 149 34.92 20.45 -7.38
CA ASN A 149 35.65 19.36 -8.05
C ASN A 149 34.72 18.27 -8.58
N ASP A 150 34.23 18.47 -9.80
CA ASP A 150 33.38 17.55 -10.54
C ASP A 150 34.22 16.53 -11.34
N GLN A 151 35.11 15.81 -10.63
CA GLN A 151 35.90 14.68 -11.16
C GLN A 151 35.67 13.42 -10.32
N SER A 152 34.44 12.93 -10.24
CA SER A 152 34.17 11.56 -9.77
C SER A 152 33.14 10.84 -10.65
N GLY A 153 33.69 10.39 -11.78
CA GLY A 153 33.38 9.20 -12.59
C GLY A 153 32.20 8.29 -12.26
N LYS A 154 31.24 8.29 -13.19
CA LYS A 154 30.43 7.18 -13.72
C LYS A 154 29.48 6.37 -12.81
N ASN A 155 29.83 6.00 -11.57
CA ASN A 155 28.91 5.20 -10.73
C ASN A 155 27.73 6.02 -10.19
N SER A 156 27.84 7.34 -10.20
CA SER A 156 26.84 8.26 -9.64
C SER A 156 25.70 8.63 -10.59
N LYS A 157 25.82 8.44 -11.91
CA LYS A 157 24.76 8.91 -12.85
C LYS A 157 23.51 8.03 -12.84
N GLU A 158 23.67 6.74 -12.60
CA GLU A 158 22.59 5.76 -12.61
C GLU A 158 21.77 5.85 -11.30
N ASP A 159 22.45 5.97 -10.16
CA ASP A 159 21.83 6.23 -8.85
C ASP A 159 21.13 7.60 -8.79
N LYS A 160 21.75 8.64 -9.38
CA LYS A 160 21.16 9.98 -9.50
C LYS A 160 19.85 9.99 -10.28
N LYS A 161 19.80 9.22 -11.37
CA LYS A 161 18.57 9.05 -12.14
C LYS A 161 17.54 8.23 -11.36
N GLY A 162 17.99 7.23 -10.59
CA GLY A 162 17.15 6.35 -9.78
C GLY A 162 16.28 7.10 -8.77
N PHE A 163 16.87 7.97 -7.94
CA PHE A 163 16.08 8.72 -6.95
C PHE A 163 15.20 9.80 -7.58
N LEU A 164 15.67 10.47 -8.64
CA LEU A 164 14.91 11.49 -9.38
C LEU A 164 13.66 10.93 -10.06
N GLU A 165 13.61 9.63 -10.34
CA GLU A 165 12.44 8.98 -10.96
C GLU A 165 11.57 8.22 -9.95
N ALA A 166 11.99 8.11 -8.68
CA ALA A 166 11.31 7.32 -7.65
C ALA A 166 9.83 7.71 -7.47
N TYR A 167 9.52 9.01 -7.54
CA TYR A 167 8.16 9.54 -7.38
C TYR A 167 7.22 9.17 -8.55
N LYS A 168 7.75 8.86 -9.75
CA LYS A 168 6.91 8.57 -10.94
C LYS A 168 6.04 7.32 -10.75
N THR A 169 6.55 6.35 -9.98
CA THR A 169 5.79 5.14 -9.64
C THR A 169 4.60 5.44 -8.72
N VAL A 170 4.73 6.45 -7.85
CA VAL A 170 3.66 6.94 -6.98
C VAL A 170 2.59 7.67 -7.80
N LEU A 171 2.97 8.52 -8.76
CA LEU A 171 1.99 9.25 -9.59
C LEU A 171 1.03 8.33 -10.36
N ASN A 172 1.54 7.20 -10.86
CA ASN A 172 0.77 6.27 -11.69
C ASN A 172 0.09 5.14 -10.90
N SER A 173 0.10 5.19 -9.57
CA SER A 173 -0.39 4.09 -8.72
C SER A 173 -1.91 4.07 -8.49
N LYS A 174 -2.65 5.12 -8.89
CA LYS A 174 -4.08 5.26 -8.55
C LYS A 174 -4.89 4.01 -8.88
N ALA A 175 -4.73 3.46 -10.08
CA ALA A 175 -5.50 2.29 -10.51
C ALA A 175 -5.15 1.02 -9.72
N SER A 176 -3.86 0.82 -9.39
CA SER A 176 -3.42 -0.33 -8.60
C SER A 176 -3.90 -0.23 -7.16
N GLU A 177 -3.73 0.93 -6.51
CA GLU A 177 -4.24 1.24 -5.16
C GLU A 177 -5.75 0.95 -5.07
N GLU A 178 -6.50 1.48 -6.04
CA GLU A 178 -7.93 1.33 -6.10
C GLU A 178 -8.40 -0.12 -6.29
N SER A 179 -7.68 -0.88 -7.12
CA SER A 179 -7.96 -2.30 -7.36
C SER A 179 -7.64 -3.16 -6.13
N LEU A 180 -6.50 -2.93 -5.48
CA LEU A 180 -6.06 -3.66 -4.29
C LEU A 180 -7.01 -3.40 -3.12
N ALA A 181 -7.39 -2.14 -2.86
CA ALA A 181 -8.35 -1.81 -1.81
C ALA A 181 -9.73 -2.43 -2.07
N ASN A 182 -10.14 -2.53 -3.34
CA ASN A 182 -11.38 -3.19 -3.70
C ASN A 182 -11.32 -4.70 -3.43
N PHE A 183 -10.18 -5.35 -3.66
CA PHE A 183 -10.01 -6.77 -3.35
C PHE A 183 -9.89 -7.02 -1.85
N ALA A 184 -9.13 -6.19 -1.14
CA ALA A 184 -8.92 -6.28 0.30
C ALA A 184 -10.22 -6.16 1.12
N TRP A 185 -11.22 -5.46 0.59
CA TRP A 185 -12.56 -5.39 1.18
C TRP A 185 -13.24 -6.76 1.35
N TRP A 186 -12.93 -7.72 0.48
CA TRP A 186 -13.53 -9.06 0.48
C TRP A 186 -12.73 -10.09 1.27
N GLU A 187 -11.61 -9.69 1.85
CA GLU A 187 -10.72 -10.60 2.56
C GLU A 187 -11.26 -10.88 3.97
N PRO A 188 -11.20 -12.15 4.43
CA PRO A 188 -11.31 -12.43 5.86
C PRO A 188 -10.17 -11.76 6.62
N GLY A 189 -10.29 -11.66 7.94
CA GLY A 189 -9.18 -11.20 8.77
C GLY A 189 -8.00 -12.17 8.63
N HIS A 190 -6.80 -11.63 8.46
CA HIS A 190 -5.57 -12.39 8.24
C HIS A 190 -4.37 -11.62 8.78
N GLY A 191 -3.33 -12.35 9.23
CA GLY A 191 -2.11 -11.74 9.75
C GLY A 191 -2.39 -10.68 10.82
N CYS A 192 -1.92 -9.46 10.58
CA CYS A 192 -2.18 -8.29 11.45
C CYS A 192 -3.42 -7.48 11.05
N PHE A 193 -4.11 -7.85 9.96
CA PHE A 193 -5.30 -7.18 9.46
C PHE A 193 -6.56 -7.80 10.01
N ARG A 194 -7.36 -6.99 10.70
CA ARG A 194 -8.63 -7.44 11.28
C ARG A 194 -9.72 -7.51 10.21
N LEU A 195 -10.77 -8.27 10.52
CA LEU A 195 -12.02 -8.19 9.75
C LEU A 195 -12.50 -6.73 9.72
N ARG A 196 -12.89 -6.24 8.54
CA ARG A 196 -13.29 -4.83 8.31
C ARG A 196 -12.18 -3.80 8.58
N HIS A 197 -10.94 -4.14 8.24
CA HIS A 197 -9.80 -3.20 8.25
C HIS A 197 -10.11 -1.90 7.49
N PRO A 198 -9.60 -0.73 7.93
CA PRO A 198 -9.90 0.59 7.34
C PRO A 198 -9.18 0.85 6.00
N TRP A 199 -9.42 0.02 4.98
CA TRP A 199 -8.80 0.15 3.65
C TRP A 199 -9.04 1.49 2.95
N LYS A 200 -10.12 2.21 3.31
CA LYS A 200 -10.39 3.57 2.80
C LYS A 200 -9.30 4.56 3.20
N GLN A 201 -8.69 4.36 4.37
CA GLN A 201 -7.67 5.25 4.88
C GLN A 201 -6.35 5.11 4.11
N TYR A 202 -6.03 3.90 3.64
CA TYR A 202 -4.92 3.68 2.71
C TYR A 202 -5.11 4.44 1.39
N LEU A 203 -6.34 4.50 0.87
CA LEU A 203 -6.64 5.30 -0.32
C LEU A 203 -6.51 6.80 -0.05
N LYS A 204 -6.92 7.28 1.13
CA LYS A 204 -6.72 8.68 1.55
C LYS A 204 -5.23 9.03 1.56
N ILE A 205 -4.40 8.19 2.18
CA ILE A 205 -2.94 8.35 2.20
C ILE A 205 -2.38 8.30 0.77
N GLY A 206 -2.84 7.37 -0.08
CA GLY A 206 -2.41 7.26 -1.48
C GLY A 206 -2.73 8.51 -2.32
N VAL A 207 -3.89 9.15 -2.10
CA VAL A 207 -4.23 10.43 -2.74
C VAL A 207 -3.26 11.53 -2.32
N LEU A 208 -2.98 11.66 -1.01
CA LEU A 208 -2.05 12.66 -0.49
C LEU A 208 -0.61 12.39 -0.92
N ALA A 209 -0.17 11.13 -0.96
CA ALA A 209 1.13 10.75 -1.48
C ALA A 209 1.28 11.13 -2.96
N ARG A 210 0.21 10.99 -3.75
CA ARG A 210 0.19 11.45 -5.15
C ARG A 210 0.20 12.98 -5.28
N GLU A 211 -0.51 13.72 -4.42
CA GLU A 211 -0.42 15.18 -4.31
C GLU A 211 1.03 15.61 -4.02
N CYS A 212 1.66 15.00 -3.02
CA CYS A 212 3.08 15.21 -2.71
C CYS A 212 3.98 14.90 -3.93
N ALA A 213 3.74 13.78 -4.61
CA ALA A 213 4.52 13.38 -5.79
C ALA A 213 4.41 14.40 -6.94
N CYS A 214 3.27 15.08 -7.10
CA CYS A 214 3.12 16.17 -8.07
C CYS A 214 4.04 17.36 -7.73
N HIS A 215 4.15 17.72 -6.45
CA HIS A 215 5.12 18.74 -6.02
C HIS A 215 6.57 18.30 -6.26
N LEU A 216 6.89 17.03 -5.99
CA LEU A 216 8.23 16.48 -6.29
C LEU A 216 8.53 16.46 -7.79
N GLN A 217 7.53 16.21 -8.63
CA GLN A 217 7.66 16.33 -10.08
C GLN A 217 8.07 17.76 -10.48
N ALA A 218 7.41 18.77 -9.91
CA ALA A 218 7.77 20.17 -10.15
C ALA A 218 9.21 20.46 -9.68
N LEU A 219 9.63 19.99 -8.49
CA LEU A 219 11.00 20.11 -8.00
C LEU A 219 12.03 19.45 -8.93
N SER A 220 11.71 18.27 -9.46
CA SER A 220 12.60 17.53 -10.36
C SER A 220 12.90 18.31 -11.65
N GLY A 221 11.97 19.16 -12.11
CA GLY A 221 12.18 20.05 -13.25
C GLY A 221 13.27 21.08 -13.01
N TYR A 222 13.38 21.59 -11.77
CA TYR A 222 14.40 22.56 -11.38
C TYR A 222 15.78 21.94 -11.14
N PHE A 223 15.85 20.63 -10.90
CA PHE A 223 17.10 19.93 -10.64
C PHE A 223 18.08 20.02 -11.81
N ASN A 224 17.59 19.85 -13.04
CA ASN A 224 18.41 19.94 -14.26
C ASN A 224 18.72 21.38 -14.68
N SER A 225 17.98 22.37 -14.17
CA SER A 225 18.19 23.80 -14.44
C SER A 225 18.94 24.49 -13.29
N LYS A 226 19.66 23.73 -12.46
CA LYS A 226 20.46 24.27 -11.35
C LYS A 226 21.49 25.29 -11.89
N PRO A 227 21.61 26.48 -11.28
CA PRO A 227 22.62 27.46 -11.69
C PRO A 227 24.03 26.89 -11.52
N GLN A 228 24.90 27.10 -12.52
CA GLN A 228 26.29 26.66 -12.48
C GLN A 228 27.12 27.42 -11.43
N ALA A 229 26.70 28.64 -11.06
CA ALA A 229 27.28 29.44 -9.98
C ALA A 229 26.16 29.99 -9.07
N PRO A 230 26.20 29.73 -7.74
CA PRO A 230 25.20 30.26 -6.82
C PRO A 230 25.39 31.76 -6.57
N THR A 231 24.35 32.55 -6.79
CA THR A 231 24.27 33.96 -6.35
C THR A 231 24.32 34.07 -4.82
N GLU A 232 24.62 35.24 -4.27
CA GLU A 232 24.55 35.52 -2.82
C GLU A 232 23.17 35.15 -2.22
N PHE A 233 22.08 35.43 -2.93
CA PHE A 233 20.73 35.01 -2.52
C PHE A 233 20.59 33.48 -2.41
N HIS A 234 21.07 32.75 -3.41
CA HIS A 234 21.06 31.28 -3.40
C HIS A 234 21.78 30.72 -2.19
N LYS A 235 22.95 31.28 -1.82
CA LYS A 235 23.71 30.86 -0.62
C LYS A 235 22.92 31.12 0.65
N ASN A 236 22.23 32.26 0.74
CA ASN A 236 21.45 32.63 1.92
C ASN A 236 20.25 31.70 2.14
N ILE A 237 19.54 31.29 1.08
CA ILE A 237 18.36 30.41 1.21
C ILE A 237 18.70 28.91 1.22
N GLN A 238 19.94 28.55 0.83
CA GLN A 238 20.40 27.17 0.65
C GLN A 238 20.18 26.33 1.90
N ASP A 239 20.59 26.84 3.07
CA ASP A 239 20.50 26.10 4.33
C ASP A 239 19.04 25.89 4.75
N ALA A 240 18.19 26.91 4.59
CA ALA A 240 16.76 26.81 4.88
C ALA A 240 16.09 25.75 3.98
N CYS A 241 16.29 25.82 2.66
CA CYS A 241 15.68 24.86 1.73
C CYS A 241 16.24 23.44 1.88
N LYS A 242 17.55 23.30 2.14
CA LYS A 242 18.16 22.00 2.44
C LYS A 242 17.56 21.38 3.70
N LYS A 243 17.39 22.18 4.75
CA LYS A 243 16.76 21.76 6.01
C LYS A 243 15.29 21.38 5.79
N MET A 244 14.51 22.16 5.04
CA MET A 244 13.15 21.79 4.64
C MET A 244 13.10 20.40 4.00
N SER A 245 13.98 20.14 3.02
CA SER A 245 14.00 18.88 2.27
C SER A 245 14.41 17.68 3.13
N ILE A 246 15.47 17.82 3.94
CA ILE A 246 15.99 16.73 4.79
C ILE A 246 15.04 16.42 5.95
N GLU A 247 14.46 17.42 6.60
CA GLU A 247 13.52 17.17 7.68
C GLU A 247 12.21 16.57 7.15
N SER A 248 11.75 17.01 5.98
CA SER A 248 10.60 16.43 5.27
C SER A 248 10.81 14.95 4.90
N SER A 249 12.02 14.57 4.46
CA SER A 249 12.32 13.17 4.16
C SER A 249 12.28 12.29 5.41
N LYS A 250 12.77 12.79 6.55
CA LYS A 250 12.70 12.07 7.84
C LYS A 250 11.26 11.83 8.28
N VAL A 251 10.38 12.82 8.15
CA VAL A 251 8.93 12.65 8.42
C VAL A 251 8.38 11.48 7.60
N LEU A 252 8.61 11.47 6.29
CA LEU A 252 8.11 10.40 5.42
C LEU A 252 8.69 9.02 5.74
N LYS A 253 9.98 8.91 6.08
CA LYS A 253 10.59 7.63 6.52
C LYS A 253 9.98 7.11 7.82
N GLU A 254 9.71 7.99 8.77
CA GLU A 254 9.06 7.61 10.02
C GLU A 254 7.62 7.17 9.81
N LEU A 255 6.89 7.80 8.90
CA LEU A 255 5.53 7.37 8.54
C LEU A 255 5.54 6.05 7.75
N SER A 256 6.48 5.89 6.81
CA SER A 256 6.73 4.66 6.06
C SER A 256 7.01 3.48 7.01
N THR A 257 7.93 3.67 7.95
CA THR A 257 8.27 2.66 8.96
C THR A 257 7.09 2.36 9.87
N SER A 258 6.40 3.38 10.40
CA SER A 258 5.19 3.22 11.23
C SER A 258 4.11 2.39 10.54
N ILE A 259 3.84 2.64 9.26
CA ILE A 259 2.92 1.81 8.47
C ILE A 259 3.49 0.40 8.40
N THR A 260 4.72 0.22 7.91
CA THR A 260 5.35 -1.11 7.72
C THR A 260 5.33 -2.00 8.95
N THR A 261 5.61 -1.42 10.13
CA THR A 261 5.65 -2.15 11.40
C THR A 261 4.29 -2.21 12.09
N MET A 262 3.25 -1.55 11.54
CA MET A 262 1.96 -1.33 12.18
C MET A 262 2.07 -0.85 13.62
N THR A 263 3.05 0.00 13.88
CA THR A 263 3.24 0.65 15.17
C THR A 263 2.71 2.07 15.08
N GLN A 264 2.09 2.57 16.14
CA GLN A 264 1.67 3.96 16.17
C GLN A 264 2.86 4.85 15.82
N PRO A 265 2.68 5.86 14.96
CA PRO A 265 3.75 6.78 14.66
C PRO A 265 4.26 7.31 15.99
N SER A 266 5.58 7.35 16.16
CA SER A 266 6.19 8.04 17.28
C SER A 266 5.82 9.51 17.14
N SER A 267 4.67 9.86 17.73
CA SER A 267 4.07 11.19 17.65
C SER A 267 5.05 12.26 18.11
N SER A 268 6.05 11.90 18.92
CA SER A 268 7.17 12.78 19.27
C SER A 268 8.17 13.01 18.12
N SER A 269 8.66 11.99 17.41
CA SER A 269 9.75 12.17 16.43
C SER A 269 9.27 12.78 15.11
N SER A 270 8.16 12.28 14.58
CA SER A 270 7.66 12.71 13.26
C SER A 270 7.10 14.12 13.31
N ALA A 271 6.40 14.46 14.40
CA ALA A 271 5.99 15.83 14.69
C ALA A 271 7.18 16.76 14.96
N THR A 272 8.26 16.26 15.57
CA THR A 272 9.49 17.04 15.79
C THR A 272 10.17 17.39 14.45
N HIS A 273 10.32 16.42 13.55
CA HIS A 273 10.85 16.67 12.20
C HIS A 273 9.95 17.62 11.40
N LEU A 274 8.63 17.48 11.51
CA LEU A 274 7.69 18.41 10.89
C LEU A 274 7.87 19.83 11.47
N HIS A 275 8.01 19.97 12.79
CA HIS A 275 8.28 21.25 13.45
C HIS A 275 9.60 21.87 12.95
N TYR A 276 10.68 21.10 12.83
CA TYR A 276 11.95 21.61 12.29
C TYR A 276 11.84 22.05 10.82
N SER A 277 11.04 21.35 10.02
CA SER A 277 10.77 21.76 8.64
C SER A 277 10.00 23.09 8.58
N LYS A 278 8.99 23.28 9.45
CA LYS A 278 8.23 24.53 9.58
C LYS A 278 9.10 25.69 10.08
N ALA A 279 9.97 25.43 11.06
CA ALA A 279 10.94 26.44 11.50
C ALA A 279 11.86 26.89 10.36
N ALA A 280 12.32 25.97 9.50
CA ALA A 280 13.10 26.33 8.32
C ALA A 280 12.30 27.17 7.30
N VAL A 281 10.98 26.97 7.20
CA VAL A 281 10.09 27.84 6.41
C VAL A 281 10.09 29.27 6.95
N ASP A 282 10.05 29.43 8.26
CA ASP A 282 10.08 30.75 8.88
C ASP A 282 11.45 31.43 8.73
N ASP A 283 12.55 30.67 8.84
CA ASP A 283 13.91 31.16 8.52
C ASP A 283 13.97 31.67 7.06
N PHE A 284 13.42 30.91 6.11
CA PHE A 284 13.34 31.32 4.70
C PHE A 284 12.51 32.61 4.51
N LYS A 285 11.35 32.74 5.17
CA LYS A 285 10.52 33.95 5.09
C LYS A 285 11.29 35.17 5.58
N ILE A 286 12.05 35.06 6.67
CA ILE A 286 12.89 36.14 7.21
C ILE A 286 13.95 36.55 6.19
N ILE A 287 14.66 35.58 5.59
CA ILE A 287 15.66 35.82 4.54
C ILE A 287 15.02 36.53 3.35
N LEU A 288 13.83 36.09 2.93
CA LEU A 288 13.10 36.69 1.81
C LEU A 288 12.74 38.15 2.09
N THR A 289 12.20 38.48 3.27
CA THR A 289 11.88 39.87 3.66
C THR A 289 13.13 40.76 3.74
N THR A 290 14.24 40.23 4.23
CA THR A 290 15.52 40.96 4.30
C THR A 290 16.05 41.23 2.89
N THR A 291 15.98 40.23 2.01
CA THR A 291 16.41 40.35 0.62
C THR A 291 15.50 41.31 -0.15
N GLN A 292 14.19 41.30 0.07
CA GLN A 292 13.25 42.22 -0.56
C GLN A 292 13.56 43.69 -0.21
N THR A 293 13.98 43.95 1.02
CA THR A 293 14.42 45.29 1.48
C THR A 293 15.71 45.72 0.76
N LEU A 294 16.65 44.80 0.56
CA LEU A 294 17.87 45.03 -0.22
C LEU A 294 17.60 45.20 -1.73
N LEU A 295 16.63 44.45 -2.27
CA LEU A 295 16.23 44.48 -3.69
C LEU A 295 15.58 45.81 -4.09
N TYR A 296 14.89 46.47 -3.15
CA TYR A 296 14.36 47.83 -3.33
C TYR A 296 15.48 48.89 -3.40
N SER A 297 16.67 48.56 -2.87
CA SER A 297 17.80 49.48 -2.72
C SER A 297 18.88 49.30 -3.80
N ASN A 298 18.95 48.17 -4.50
CA ASN A 298 19.90 47.94 -5.59
C ASN A 298 19.42 46.90 -6.61
N LYS A 299 19.82 47.06 -7.88
CA LYS A 299 19.41 46.21 -9.03
C LYS A 299 19.91 44.76 -8.90
N LEU A 300 19.22 43.92 -8.14
CA LEU A 300 19.31 42.46 -8.31
C LEU A 300 18.38 42.05 -9.45
N ASP A 301 18.89 41.28 -10.41
CA ASP A 301 18.11 40.80 -11.54
C ASP A 301 17.09 39.74 -11.05
N LEU A 302 15.82 40.13 -10.98
CA LEU A 302 14.72 39.34 -10.42
C LEU A 302 14.62 37.96 -11.09
N LEU A 303 15.02 37.88 -12.37
CA LEU A 303 15.07 36.64 -13.15
C LEU A 303 16.05 35.59 -12.58
N GLN A 304 17.11 36.01 -11.89
CA GLN A 304 18.10 35.09 -11.31
C GLN A 304 17.64 34.51 -9.97
N ILE A 305 16.69 35.15 -9.29
CA ILE A 305 16.20 34.78 -7.95
C ILE A 305 14.96 33.89 -8.06
N PHE A 306 14.17 34.07 -9.11
CA PHE A 306 12.88 33.43 -9.32
C PHE A 306 12.91 31.88 -9.22
N PRO A 307 13.90 31.16 -9.81
CA PRO A 307 13.97 29.70 -9.68
C PRO A 307 14.16 29.24 -8.23
N ALA A 308 15.00 29.96 -7.47
CA ALA A 308 15.30 29.65 -6.08
C ALA A 308 14.09 29.87 -5.16
N ILE A 309 13.35 30.97 -5.37
CA ILE A 309 12.07 31.23 -4.68
C ILE A 309 11.05 30.16 -5.04
N THR A 310 10.99 29.76 -6.31
CA THR A 310 10.03 28.74 -6.75
C THR A 310 10.32 27.39 -6.12
N VAL A 311 11.58 26.97 -6.05
CA VAL A 311 11.99 25.74 -5.34
C VAL A 311 11.59 25.80 -3.87
N ALA A 312 11.84 26.92 -3.18
CA ALA A 312 11.44 27.09 -1.79
C ALA A 312 9.91 27.03 -1.62
N SER A 313 9.15 27.67 -2.52
CA SER A 313 7.68 27.62 -2.51
C SER A 313 7.15 26.21 -2.68
N ILE A 314 7.73 25.42 -3.59
CA ILE A 314 7.30 24.03 -3.79
C ILE A 314 7.67 23.17 -2.57
N LEU A 315 8.82 23.41 -1.92
CA LEU A 315 9.16 22.74 -0.65
C LEU A 315 8.17 23.09 0.48
N ILE A 316 7.67 24.32 0.54
CA ILE A 316 6.59 24.70 1.47
C ILE A 316 5.31 23.92 1.15
N ASP A 317 4.94 23.78 -0.12
CA ASP A 317 3.77 22.97 -0.52
C ASP A 317 3.93 21.49 -0.15
N VAL A 318 5.15 20.94 -0.28
CA VAL A 318 5.48 19.59 0.19
C VAL A 318 5.24 19.48 1.69
N ILE A 319 5.76 20.41 2.50
CA ILE A 319 5.57 20.40 3.97
C ILE A 319 4.07 20.45 4.34
N ASN A 320 3.29 21.29 3.66
CA ASN A 320 1.83 21.34 3.86
C ASN A 320 1.16 20.01 3.50
N CYS A 321 1.63 19.33 2.46
CA CYS A 321 1.15 18.00 2.12
C CYS A 321 1.55 16.94 3.16
N LEU A 322 2.75 17.03 3.74
CA LEU A 322 3.22 16.11 4.78
C LEU A 322 2.39 16.18 6.05
N GLU A 323 1.95 17.38 6.44
CA GLU A 323 1.04 17.56 7.57
C GLU A 323 -0.26 16.76 7.37
N LYS A 324 -0.88 16.86 6.19
CA LYS A 324 -2.07 16.07 5.85
C LYS A 324 -1.78 14.56 5.85
N ILE A 325 -0.61 14.14 5.38
CA ILE A 325 -0.20 12.71 5.36
C ILE A 325 -0.04 12.20 6.79
N LEU A 326 0.65 12.96 7.66
CA LEU A 326 0.83 12.64 9.08
C LEU A 326 -0.54 12.43 9.75
N GLU A 327 -1.46 13.38 9.62
CA GLU A 327 -2.82 13.27 10.17
C GLU A 327 -3.56 12.03 9.64
N ALA A 328 -3.45 11.73 8.35
CA ALA A 328 -4.10 10.57 7.75
C ALA A 328 -3.51 9.23 8.25
N VAL A 329 -2.19 9.18 8.50
CA VAL A 329 -1.50 8.01 9.08
C VAL A 329 -1.82 7.87 10.56
N GLU A 330 -1.93 8.95 11.32
CA GLU A 330 -2.38 8.92 12.71
C GLU A 330 -3.81 8.39 12.81
N GLU A 331 -4.73 8.89 11.98
CA GLU A 331 -6.10 8.39 11.90
C GLU A 331 -6.14 6.90 11.49
N LEU A 332 -5.30 6.47 10.53
CA LEU A 332 -5.14 5.05 10.18
C LEU A 332 -4.70 4.24 11.41
N SER A 333 -3.68 4.70 12.13
CA SER A 333 -3.11 3.99 13.27
C SER A 333 -4.13 3.77 14.39
N VAL A 334 -5.02 4.73 14.61
CA VAL A 334 -6.10 4.65 15.58
C VAL A 334 -7.16 3.66 15.11
N GLN A 335 -7.65 3.80 13.87
CA GLN A 335 -8.72 2.93 13.33
C GLN A 335 -8.26 1.48 13.14
N ALA A 336 -6.99 1.27 12.78
CA ALA A 336 -6.39 -0.05 12.57
C ALA A 336 -5.83 -0.68 13.86
N HIS A 337 -5.89 0.03 14.99
CA HIS A 337 -5.33 -0.40 16.28
C HIS A 337 -3.85 -0.80 16.18
N PHE A 338 -3.04 0.08 15.60
CA PHE A 338 -1.59 -0.10 15.56
C PHE A 338 -1.03 -0.29 16.98
N MET A 339 0.01 -1.11 17.09
CA MET A 339 0.64 -1.40 18.36
C MET A 339 1.31 -0.14 18.90
N LYS A 340 1.16 0.15 20.20
CA LYS A 340 1.98 1.17 20.84
C LYS A 340 3.43 0.69 20.85
N ALA A 341 4.37 1.55 20.49
CA ALA A 341 5.77 1.24 20.64
C ALA A 341 6.03 0.86 22.11
N LYS A 342 6.62 -0.31 22.35
CA LYS A 342 7.10 -0.64 23.70
C LYS A 342 8.21 0.36 24.00
N ASN A 343 7.94 1.33 24.86
CA ASN A 343 9.00 2.05 25.53
C ASN A 343 9.83 0.97 26.24
N ASN A 344 11.10 0.80 25.87
CA ASN A 344 12.06 0.06 26.66
C ASN A 344 12.34 0.88 27.93
N GLU A 345 11.35 1.00 28.80
CA GLU A 345 11.61 1.21 30.22
C GLU A 345 12.06 -0.14 30.75
N VAL A 346 13.33 -0.20 31.14
CA VAL A 346 13.88 -1.30 31.94
C VAL A 346 13.12 -1.29 33.26
N SER A 347 12.00 -2.01 33.30
CA SER A 347 11.29 -2.27 34.54
C SER A 347 11.94 -3.49 35.19
N VAL A 348 12.86 -3.22 36.12
CA VAL A 348 13.32 -4.21 37.10
C VAL A 348 12.11 -4.57 37.99
N ALA A 349 11.49 -5.72 37.74
CA ALA A 349 10.58 -6.36 38.71
C ALA A 349 10.37 -7.85 38.40
N SER A 350 10.96 -8.68 39.26
CA SER A 350 10.53 -10.03 39.72
C SER A 350 10.13 -11.10 38.69
N LEU A 351 10.96 -12.15 38.61
CA LEU A 351 10.55 -13.48 38.12
C LEU A 351 9.34 -14.02 38.90
N PRO A 352 8.33 -14.62 38.24
CA PRO A 352 7.34 -15.46 38.90
C PRO A 352 7.86 -16.91 39.10
N PRO A 353 7.40 -17.62 40.14
CA PRO A 353 7.90 -18.97 40.50
C PRO A 353 7.41 -20.05 39.52
N PRO A 354 8.12 -21.19 39.39
CA PRO A 354 7.79 -22.21 38.40
C PRO A 354 6.50 -22.96 38.77
N GLN A 355 5.50 -22.91 37.90
CA GLN A 355 4.28 -23.70 38.01
C GLN A 355 4.46 -25.08 37.38
N HIS A 356 4.27 -26.10 38.22
CA HIS A 356 4.17 -27.53 37.92
C HIS A 356 3.22 -27.79 36.73
N HIS A 357 3.74 -28.35 35.63
CA HIS A 357 2.91 -28.97 34.60
C HIS A 357 2.83 -30.48 34.89
N GLN A 358 1.62 -30.95 35.24
CA GLN A 358 1.26 -32.36 35.14
C GLN A 358 1.22 -32.75 33.65
N LEU A 359 2.23 -33.48 33.20
CA LEU A 359 2.25 -34.11 31.89
C LEU A 359 1.68 -35.52 32.00
N LEU A 360 0.67 -35.77 31.17
CA LEU A 360 0.05 -37.07 30.91
C LEU A 360 1.09 -38.10 30.45
N HIS A 361 0.97 -39.29 31.01
CA HIS A 361 1.79 -40.48 30.73
C HIS A 361 1.87 -40.81 29.24
N ARG A 362 3.09 -40.93 28.72
CA ARG A 362 3.42 -41.86 27.63
C ARG A 362 4.86 -42.36 27.80
N GLY A 363 5.01 -43.68 27.75
CA GLY A 363 6.11 -44.45 28.36
C GLY A 363 7.53 -44.17 27.85
N ILE A 364 8.47 -44.36 28.78
CA ILE A 364 9.93 -44.36 28.59
C ILE A 364 10.39 -45.81 28.46
N VAL A 365 11.12 -46.10 27.38
CA VAL A 365 12.11 -47.19 27.33
C VAL A 365 13.47 -46.52 27.55
N LYS A 366 14.20 -46.95 28.59
CA LYS A 366 15.60 -46.58 28.85
C LYS A 366 16.54 -47.50 28.08
N PRO A 367 17.73 -47.00 27.71
CA PRO A 367 18.93 -47.78 27.91
C PRO A 367 19.90 -47.13 28.90
N VAL A 368 20.61 -48.03 29.56
CA VAL A 368 21.56 -47.89 30.67
C VAL A 368 22.88 -47.29 30.16
N ILE A 369 23.51 -46.45 30.98
CA ILE A 369 24.92 -46.07 30.86
C ILE A 369 25.61 -46.64 32.11
N ASP A 370 26.52 -47.58 31.91
CA ASP A 370 27.54 -47.96 32.89
C ASP A 370 28.85 -47.25 32.54
N VAL A 371 29.53 -46.81 33.58
CA VAL A 371 30.84 -46.13 33.60
C VAL A 371 31.92 -47.16 33.95
N ASP A 372 33.12 -46.97 33.39
CA ASP A 372 34.46 -47.35 33.89
C ASP A 372 35.36 -47.63 32.65
N ASP A 373 36.64 -47.29 32.53
CA ASP A 373 37.57 -46.44 33.27
C ASP A 373 38.85 -46.32 32.39
N ILE A 374 39.66 -45.27 32.63
CA ILE A 374 41.14 -45.26 32.57
C ILE A 374 41.95 -45.16 31.23
N GLU A 375 42.85 -44.16 31.29
CA GLU A 375 44.20 -44.00 30.69
C GLU A 375 44.47 -43.52 29.26
N GLY A 376 45.43 -42.58 29.19
CA GLY A 376 46.39 -42.50 28.08
C GLY A 376 46.46 -41.14 27.41
N GLY A 377 47.34 -40.27 27.91
CA GLY A 377 47.59 -38.94 27.34
C GLY A 377 48.34 -38.95 26.01
N ALA A 378 48.25 -37.82 25.29
CA ALA A 378 49.35 -37.18 24.58
C ALA A 378 48.86 -35.87 23.94
N ALA A 379 49.70 -34.85 24.04
CA ALA A 379 49.57 -33.56 23.38
C ALA A 379 49.57 -33.67 21.84
N VAL A 380 49.10 -32.63 21.15
CA VAL A 380 49.90 -31.79 20.22
C VAL A 380 49.01 -30.97 19.24
N ALA A 381 49.40 -29.69 19.12
CA ALA A 381 49.32 -28.73 18.02
C ALA A 381 47.98 -28.20 17.48
N TYR A 382 47.79 -26.90 17.73
CA TYR A 382 47.18 -25.94 16.81
C TYR A 382 47.94 -25.86 15.48
N SER A 383 47.22 -25.79 14.36
CA SER A 383 47.72 -25.21 13.10
C SER A 383 46.57 -24.67 12.25
N ALA A 384 46.67 -23.38 11.95
CA ALA A 384 46.10 -22.66 10.81
C ALA A 384 47.15 -21.61 10.40
N PRO A 385 47.12 -20.95 9.22
CA PRO A 385 46.23 -21.10 8.06
C PRO A 385 47.02 -21.24 6.72
N GLU A 386 46.34 -21.48 5.60
CA GLU A 386 46.96 -21.30 4.27
C GLU A 386 46.09 -20.42 3.36
N VAL A 387 46.70 -19.33 2.91
CA VAL A 387 46.18 -18.30 2.01
C VAL A 387 46.54 -18.68 0.57
N LYS A 388 45.56 -18.67 -0.34
CA LYS A 388 45.77 -18.95 -1.77
C LYS A 388 45.78 -17.64 -2.58
N PRO A 389 46.78 -17.39 -3.45
CA PRO A 389 46.83 -16.19 -4.29
C PRO A 389 45.99 -16.32 -5.57
N PRO A 390 45.65 -15.20 -6.25
CA PRO A 390 44.79 -15.18 -7.43
C PRO A 390 45.54 -15.55 -8.72
N ALA A 391 44.88 -16.30 -9.60
CA ALA A 391 45.35 -16.60 -10.94
C ALA A 391 45.00 -15.45 -11.90
N GLY A 392 46.00 -14.95 -12.63
CA GLY A 392 45.81 -14.01 -13.73
C GLY A 392 45.80 -14.70 -15.09
N LYS A 393 44.89 -14.28 -15.97
CA LYS A 393 45.15 -13.67 -17.28
C LYS A 393 43.84 -13.15 -17.87
#